data_AF-A0A6N7B9F0-F1
#
_entry.id   AF-A0A6N7B9F0-F1
#
_cell.length_a   1.000
_cell.length_b   1.000
_cell.length_c   1.000
_cell.angle_alpha   90.00
_cell.angle_beta   90.00
_cell.angle_gamma   90.00
#
_symmetry.space_group_name_H-M   'P 1'
#
loop_
_entity.id
_entity.type
_entity.pdbx_description
1 polymer ?
#
loop_
_entity_poly.entity_id
_entity_poly.type
_entity_poly.pdbx_seq_one_letter_code
_entity_poly.pdbx_strand_id
1 'polypeptide(L)'
;MKPNRMHRANKISAVIALCLPLTSLAATDDFEAYRRQQMQGVQQVKTEFREYKEKQDREFADFLKMQWSEFDTFQGKVRIKEPKPKQVPVVVPSAPVVSPKQIPAPAIVTAPMLAPVMPPPPPPQPKPVPVAADELEVFFYGNTVRFGFDPKWKAYRLTGGAKPETISDFWATMSGSKYETTIQAVNAARRELKLDDWGYVMLWRDVVRALQPERKTEQNLLLWYFLVKSGYDMRLGYYDKDVFLFAAIKQPVYATKYTKVNNQTYYAALTADHGNSIRAFYTYKSDYPIKLNALDIKTAFTGFTKSASAQRTLAFDFKGKAIKFTVPYDRRLVEYMDTIPQSEFEMYFDTDGSSLLRQGLLAELKKYTASMGEEEAVNFLLSFVQKAFAYKTDDEQFGREKYFFVEESLHFPYNDCEDRSVLFAWLVHELVGIKVVGVLFPGHMTTAVALKQVGEGAFTVDFHGDRFVIADPTYIGASVGMAMPSYKKYKPTRMVEIQ
;
A
#
# COMPACT_ATOMS: atom_id res chain seq x y z
N MET A 1 -3.58 -85.55 16.93
CA MET A 1 -4.71 -86.19 17.66
C MET A 1 -5.95 -85.29 17.60
N LYS A 2 -7.14 -85.86 17.81
CA LYS A 2 -8.47 -85.25 18.02
C LYS A 2 -9.17 -86.07 19.14
N PRO A 3 -10.41 -85.77 19.62
CA PRO A 3 -11.35 -84.68 19.32
C PRO A 3 -11.13 -83.47 20.26
N ASN A 4 -12.06 -82.65 20.80
CA ASN A 4 -13.54 -82.50 20.83
C ASN A 4 -13.90 -81.02 21.21
N ARG A 5 -15.12 -80.46 21.11
CA ARG A 5 -16.44 -80.93 20.64
C ARG A 5 -17.25 -79.75 19.99
N MET A 6 -18.43 -80.09 19.47
CA MET A 6 -19.58 -79.30 19.00
C MET A 6 -20.10 -78.22 20.00
N HIS A 7 -20.92 -77.21 19.63
CA HIS A 7 -22.11 -77.26 18.76
C HIS A 7 -22.46 -75.97 17.96
N ARG A 8 -23.23 -76.15 16.87
CA ARG A 8 -24.08 -75.13 16.19
C ARG A 8 -25.47 -75.06 16.91
N ALA A 9 -26.43 -74.16 16.69
CA ALA A 9 -26.74 -73.23 15.58
C ALA A 9 -27.47 -71.96 16.15
N ASN A 10 -28.47 -71.24 15.59
CA ASN A 10 -29.32 -71.42 14.39
C ASN A 10 -30.02 -70.11 13.89
N LYS A 11 -29.68 -69.64 12.68
CA LYS A 11 -30.51 -68.85 11.73
C LYS A 11 -31.05 -67.44 12.07
N ILE A 12 -31.43 -66.74 11.01
CA ILE A 12 -31.85 -65.32 10.89
C ILE A 12 -33.06 -65.26 9.93
N SER A 13 -33.90 -64.23 10.07
CA SER A 13 -35.00 -63.80 9.17
C SER A 13 -36.25 -64.72 9.05
N ALA A 14 -37.45 -64.18 8.81
CA ALA A 14 -37.95 -62.79 8.93
C ALA A 14 -39.49 -62.79 8.85
N VAL A 15 -40.15 -61.77 9.43
CA VAL A 15 -41.50 -61.32 9.06
C VAL A 15 -41.55 -59.79 9.11
N ILE A 16 -42.13 -59.17 8.09
CA ILE A 16 -42.49 -57.75 8.05
C ILE A 16 -44.01 -57.65 8.15
N ALA A 17 -44.54 -56.85 9.08
CA ALA A 17 -45.67 -55.91 8.87
C ALA A 17 -46.31 -55.49 10.21
N LEU A 18 -46.25 -54.19 10.52
CA LEU A 18 -47.45 -53.39 10.79
C LEU A 18 -47.12 -51.90 10.70
N CYS A 19 -47.79 -51.17 9.81
CA CYS A 19 -47.73 -49.72 9.79
C CYS A 19 -48.76 -49.14 10.77
N LEU A 20 -48.29 -48.46 11.82
CA LEU A 20 -49.11 -47.58 12.66
C LEU A 20 -48.60 -46.14 12.51
N PRO A 21 -49.35 -45.23 11.86
CA PRO A 21 -48.89 -43.88 11.57
C PRO A 21 -49.11 -42.95 12.77
N LEU A 22 -48.20 -42.99 13.76
CA LEU A 22 -48.42 -42.28 15.04
C LEU A 22 -47.14 -41.75 15.73
N THR A 23 -46.14 -41.31 14.98
CA THR A 23 -44.88 -40.74 15.51
C THR A 23 -44.43 -39.39 14.90
N SER A 24 -45.27 -38.73 14.08
CA SER A 24 -44.87 -37.46 13.44
C SER A 24 -44.84 -36.25 14.39
N LEU A 25 -45.61 -36.25 15.49
CA LEU A 25 -45.68 -35.13 16.42
C LEU A 25 -44.48 -35.04 17.37
N ALA A 26 -44.13 -36.13 18.06
CA ALA A 26 -42.98 -36.17 18.97
C ALA A 26 -41.66 -35.83 18.23
N ALA A 27 -41.48 -36.35 17.01
CA ALA A 27 -40.31 -36.03 16.19
C ALA A 27 -40.25 -34.56 15.73
N THR A 28 -41.40 -33.88 15.56
CA THR A 28 -41.41 -32.43 15.33
C THR A 28 -41.16 -31.64 16.61
N ASP A 29 -41.67 -32.08 17.77
CA ASP A 29 -41.48 -31.42 19.06
C ASP A 29 -40.01 -31.49 19.51
N ASP A 30 -39.35 -32.65 19.36
CA ASP A 30 -37.91 -32.80 19.62
C ASP A 30 -37.06 -31.91 18.69
N PHE A 31 -37.42 -31.82 17.41
CA PHE A 31 -36.73 -30.96 16.45
C PHE A 31 -36.98 -29.46 16.70
N GLU A 32 -38.18 -29.08 17.15
CA GLU A 32 -38.50 -27.74 17.64
C GLU A 32 -37.72 -27.40 18.91
N ALA A 33 -37.66 -28.31 19.88
CA ALA A 33 -36.89 -28.15 21.12
C ALA A 33 -35.39 -27.97 20.81
N TYR A 34 -34.83 -28.82 19.95
CA TYR A 34 -33.45 -28.68 19.47
C TYR A 34 -33.20 -27.35 18.75
N ARG A 35 -34.07 -26.93 17.83
CA ARG A 35 -33.96 -25.60 17.18
C ARG A 35 -34.04 -24.46 18.18
N ARG A 36 -34.93 -24.53 19.18
CA ARG A 36 -35.06 -23.52 20.25
C ARG A 36 -33.79 -23.48 21.12
N GLN A 37 -33.23 -24.62 21.50
CA GLN A 37 -31.97 -24.72 22.25
C GLN A 37 -30.78 -24.15 21.46
N GLN A 38 -30.66 -24.47 20.17
CA GLN A 38 -29.62 -23.91 19.30
C GLN A 38 -29.77 -22.39 19.14
N MET A 39 -31.00 -21.89 18.94
CA MET A 39 -31.29 -20.45 18.89
C MET A 39 -30.96 -19.75 20.21
N GLN A 40 -31.27 -20.37 21.37
CA GLN A 40 -30.91 -19.87 22.69
C GLN A 40 -29.40 -19.82 22.90
N GLY A 41 -28.66 -20.88 22.55
CA GLY A 41 -27.19 -20.90 22.64
C GLY A 41 -26.54 -19.84 21.76
N VAL A 42 -27.00 -19.69 20.50
CA VAL A 42 -26.54 -18.62 19.60
C VAL A 42 -26.86 -17.23 20.18
N GLN A 43 -28.02 -17.05 20.81
CA GLN A 43 -28.40 -15.77 21.42
C GLN A 43 -27.63 -15.48 22.72
N GLN A 44 -27.31 -16.50 23.51
CA GLN A 44 -26.46 -16.40 24.71
C GLN A 44 -25.05 -15.97 24.31
N VAL A 45 -24.39 -16.66 23.38
CA VAL A 45 -23.05 -16.29 22.88
C VAL A 45 -23.03 -14.87 22.28
N LYS A 46 -24.09 -14.46 21.58
CA LYS A 46 -24.27 -13.07 21.09
C LYS A 46 -24.45 -12.03 22.20
N THR A 47 -24.84 -12.44 23.39
CA THR A 47 -25.06 -11.57 24.55
C THR A 47 -23.78 -11.48 25.39
N GLU A 48 -23.17 -12.62 25.72
CA GLU A 48 -21.85 -12.71 26.37
C GLU A 48 -20.77 -11.95 25.58
N PHE A 49 -20.71 -12.13 24.26
CA PHE A 49 -19.78 -11.39 23.40
C PHE A 49 -20.05 -9.87 23.39
N ARG A 50 -21.30 -9.45 23.56
CA ARG A 50 -21.66 -8.03 23.62
C ARG A 50 -21.25 -7.42 24.95
N GLU A 51 -21.59 -8.06 26.06
CA GLU A 51 -21.22 -7.65 27.42
C GLU A 51 -19.69 -7.58 27.57
N TYR A 52 -18.97 -8.56 27.00
CA TYR A 52 -17.51 -8.52 26.91
C TYR A 52 -17.01 -7.26 26.20
N LYS A 53 -17.49 -6.98 24.97
CA LYS A 53 -17.11 -5.76 24.23
C LYS A 53 -17.46 -4.48 25.00
N GLU A 54 -18.70 -4.35 25.49
CA GLU A 54 -19.17 -3.18 26.24
C GLU A 54 -18.34 -2.93 27.51
N LYS A 55 -17.84 -3.99 28.14
CA LYS A 55 -16.86 -3.89 29.23
C LYS A 55 -15.51 -3.35 28.73
N GLN A 56 -14.92 -3.92 27.67
CA GLN A 56 -13.63 -3.42 27.14
C GLN A 56 -13.72 -1.96 26.65
N ASP A 57 -14.86 -1.59 26.06
CA ASP A 57 -15.15 -0.23 25.61
C ASP A 57 -15.25 0.77 26.79
N ARG A 58 -15.85 0.34 27.91
CA ARG A 58 -15.97 1.15 29.12
C ARG A 58 -14.62 1.30 29.83
N GLU A 59 -13.90 0.20 30.04
CA GLU A 59 -12.56 0.19 30.66
C GLU A 59 -11.58 1.10 29.89
N PHE A 60 -11.67 1.15 28.56
CA PHE A 60 -10.86 2.06 27.75
C PHE A 60 -11.34 3.52 27.82
N ALA A 61 -12.66 3.80 27.83
CA ALA A 61 -13.18 5.15 28.01
C ALA A 61 -12.77 5.75 29.38
N ASP A 62 -12.93 4.99 30.46
CA ASP A 62 -12.53 5.41 31.81
C ASP A 62 -11.01 5.69 31.89
N PHE A 63 -10.19 4.87 31.22
CA PHE A 63 -8.75 5.11 31.10
C PHE A 63 -8.42 6.37 30.28
N LEU A 64 -9.06 6.56 29.12
CA LEU A 64 -8.92 7.76 28.27
C LEU A 64 -9.30 9.05 29.00
N LYS A 65 -10.06 8.98 30.08
CA LYS A 65 -10.41 10.16 30.89
C LYS A 65 -9.31 10.61 31.85
N MET A 66 -8.33 9.76 32.17
CA MET A 66 -7.45 9.97 33.34
C MET A 66 -5.94 9.92 33.06
N GLN A 67 -5.47 9.35 31.94
CA GLN A 67 -4.08 8.91 31.81
C GLN A 67 -3.40 9.35 30.51
N TRP A 68 -3.09 10.65 30.45
CA TRP A 68 -2.31 11.26 29.36
C TRP A 68 -0.98 11.81 29.89
N SER A 69 0.02 11.85 29.03
CA SER A 69 1.31 12.51 29.28
C SER A 69 1.75 13.19 28.00
N GLU A 70 2.60 14.22 28.12
CA GLU A 70 3.29 14.81 26.97
C GLU A 70 4.34 13.81 26.44
N PHE A 71 4.49 13.75 25.11
CA PHE A 71 5.48 12.91 24.43
C PHE A 71 6.16 13.70 23.31
N ASP A 72 7.45 13.42 23.11
CA ASP A 72 8.22 13.93 21.97
C ASP A 72 7.80 13.25 20.65
N THR A 73 7.92 14.01 19.56
CA THR A 73 8.07 13.42 18.22
C THR A 73 9.55 13.36 17.84
N PHE A 74 10.00 12.18 17.44
CA PHE A 74 11.31 11.98 16.84
C PHE A 74 11.22 12.21 15.34
N GLN A 75 12.26 12.84 14.77
CA GLN A 75 12.36 13.00 13.32
C GLN A 75 12.44 11.63 12.64
N GLY A 76 11.83 11.54 11.46
CA GLY A 76 11.85 10.32 10.65
C GLY A 76 13.28 9.89 10.35
N LYS A 77 13.52 8.58 10.31
CA LYS A 77 14.81 8.05 9.87
C LYS A 77 15.00 8.44 8.41
N VAL A 78 16.19 8.92 8.05
CA VAL A 78 16.64 9.02 6.65
C VAL A 78 17.42 7.75 6.34
N ARG A 79 17.16 7.12 5.18
CA ARG A 79 17.75 5.83 4.81
C ARG A 79 19.17 5.99 4.28
N ILE A 80 19.36 6.93 3.35
CA ILE A 80 20.65 7.38 2.82
C ILE A 80 21.02 8.65 3.59
N LYS A 81 22.26 8.78 4.08
CA LYS A 81 22.67 9.92 4.93
C LYS A 81 23.65 10.86 4.23
N GLU A 82 24.38 10.32 3.28
CA GLU A 82 25.31 11.04 2.42
C GLU A 82 24.51 11.79 1.33
N PRO A 83 24.88 13.03 0.98
CA PRO A 83 24.09 13.84 0.06
C PRO A 83 24.11 13.31 -1.38
N LYS A 84 22.94 13.13 -1.99
CA LYS A 84 22.80 12.75 -3.41
C LYS A 84 23.48 13.80 -4.33
N PRO A 85 24.13 13.39 -5.44
CA PRO A 85 24.86 14.30 -6.31
C PRO A 85 23.91 15.16 -7.17
N LYS A 86 23.91 16.48 -6.95
CA LYS A 86 23.06 17.46 -7.70
C LYS A 86 23.24 17.45 -9.22
N GLN A 87 24.33 16.89 -9.73
CA GLN A 87 24.52 16.60 -11.15
C GLN A 87 24.89 15.13 -11.28
N VAL A 88 24.17 14.41 -12.14
CA VAL A 88 24.56 13.06 -12.52
C VAL A 88 25.94 13.07 -13.19
N PRO A 89 26.83 12.13 -12.85
CA PRO A 89 28.07 11.99 -13.59
C PRO A 89 27.74 11.53 -15.01
N VAL A 90 28.48 12.08 -15.97
CA VAL A 90 28.42 11.71 -17.38
C VAL A 90 29.74 11.03 -17.72
N VAL A 91 29.72 9.96 -18.51
CA VAL A 91 30.94 9.41 -19.11
C VAL A 91 31.58 10.50 -19.97
N VAL A 92 32.77 10.95 -19.59
CA VAL A 92 33.52 11.97 -20.34
C VAL A 92 34.03 11.33 -21.64
N PRO A 93 33.53 11.71 -22.84
CA PRO A 93 34.09 11.24 -24.09
C PRO A 93 35.43 11.95 -24.37
N SER A 94 36.30 11.32 -25.17
CA SER A 94 37.41 12.05 -25.77
C SER A 94 36.86 13.12 -26.72
N ALA A 95 37.35 14.35 -26.60
CA ALA A 95 36.71 15.57 -27.09
C ALA A 95 37.40 16.13 -28.36
N PRO A 96 36.75 17.04 -29.13
CA PRO A 96 35.32 17.12 -29.46
C PRO A 96 35.05 17.51 -30.93
N VAL A 97 33.78 17.59 -31.34
CA VAL A 97 33.31 18.61 -32.30
C VAL A 97 32.00 19.22 -31.76
N VAL A 98 31.85 20.54 -31.91
CA VAL A 98 30.68 21.32 -31.46
C VAL A 98 30.00 21.98 -32.66
N SER A 99 28.66 22.06 -32.63
CA SER A 99 27.85 22.91 -33.52
C SER A 99 26.81 23.73 -32.72
N PRO A 100 26.38 24.92 -33.19
CA PRO A 100 25.92 26.00 -32.31
C PRO A 100 24.40 26.06 -32.02
N LYS A 101 24.04 26.87 -31.01
CA LYS A 101 22.68 27.17 -30.53
C LYS A 101 21.88 28.11 -31.47
N GLN A 102 20.55 28.08 -31.37
CA GLN A 102 19.64 29.16 -31.79
C GLN A 102 18.49 29.40 -30.77
N ILE A 103 18.12 30.68 -30.58
CA ILE A 103 17.11 31.33 -29.69
C ILE A 103 16.84 32.71 -30.36
N PRO A 104 15.63 33.34 -30.51
CA PRO A 104 14.47 33.54 -29.58
C PRO A 104 13.06 33.16 -30.16
N ALA A 105 11.94 32.96 -29.43
CA ALA A 105 11.07 33.81 -28.53
C ALA A 105 10.15 34.83 -29.26
N PRO A 106 8.99 35.33 -28.73
CA PRO A 106 8.14 34.96 -27.55
C PRO A 106 6.58 34.95 -27.77
N ALA A 107 5.78 34.48 -26.76
CA ALA A 107 4.36 34.78 -26.36
C ALA A 107 3.19 34.90 -27.43
N ILE A 108 1.90 34.56 -27.16
CA ILE A 108 0.91 35.20 -26.24
C ILE A 108 -0.32 34.27 -25.94
N VAL A 109 -1.03 34.61 -24.85
CA VAL A 109 -2.21 34.03 -24.16
C VAL A 109 -3.53 33.91 -24.97
N THR A 110 -4.32 32.83 -24.82
CA THR A 110 -5.76 32.81 -24.39
C THR A 110 -6.46 31.43 -24.42
N ALA A 111 -7.53 31.29 -23.63
CA ALA A 111 -8.59 30.26 -23.62
C ALA A 111 -9.91 30.99 -23.23
N PRO A 112 -11.16 30.47 -23.46
CA PRO A 112 -11.66 29.24 -22.81
C PRO A 112 -12.74 28.40 -23.58
N MET A 113 -13.10 27.24 -22.99
CA MET A 113 -14.41 26.51 -22.94
C MET A 113 -15.49 26.68 -24.06
N LEU A 114 -16.25 25.65 -24.48
CA LEU A 114 -17.04 24.69 -23.67
C LEU A 114 -17.44 23.38 -24.41
N ALA A 115 -17.57 22.28 -23.65
CA ALA A 115 -18.42 21.07 -23.74
C ALA A 115 -18.88 20.41 -25.08
N PRO A 116 -18.82 19.06 -25.16
CA PRO A 116 -19.76 18.21 -25.89
C PRO A 116 -20.89 17.65 -24.99
N VAL A 117 -22.06 17.36 -25.57
CA VAL A 117 -23.22 16.72 -24.91
C VAL A 117 -23.29 15.23 -25.27
N MET A 118 -23.77 14.38 -24.36
CA MET A 118 -24.16 12.98 -24.66
C MET A 118 -25.60 12.65 -24.21
N PRO A 119 -26.28 11.67 -24.85
CA PRO A 119 -27.69 11.36 -24.59
C PRO A 119 -27.94 10.49 -23.33
N PRO A 120 -29.19 10.37 -22.85
CA PRO A 120 -29.52 9.73 -21.57
C PRO A 120 -29.66 8.19 -21.61
N PRO A 121 -29.50 7.50 -20.47
CA PRO A 121 -29.74 6.05 -20.32
C PRO A 121 -31.24 5.69 -20.10
N PRO A 122 -31.63 4.41 -20.33
CA PRO A 122 -33.01 3.92 -20.17
C PRO A 122 -33.48 3.77 -18.69
N PRO A 123 -34.80 3.67 -18.44
CA PRO A 123 -35.39 3.80 -17.10
C PRO A 123 -35.32 2.54 -16.20
N PRO A 124 -35.44 2.69 -14.86
CA PRO A 124 -35.31 1.61 -13.88
C PRO A 124 -36.64 0.86 -13.58
N GLN A 125 -36.52 -0.31 -12.92
CA GLN A 125 -37.62 -1.02 -12.25
C GLN A 125 -37.32 -1.22 -10.74
N PRO A 126 -38.34 -1.41 -9.85
CA PRO A 126 -38.22 -0.93 -8.48
C PRO A 126 -38.44 -1.93 -7.32
N LYS A 127 -37.55 -1.85 -6.32
CA LYS A 127 -37.76 -2.18 -4.88
C LYS A 127 -37.96 -3.68 -4.55
N PRO A 128 -37.65 -4.15 -3.31
CA PRO A 128 -38.27 -3.70 -2.06
C PRO A 128 -37.44 -2.67 -1.24
N VAL A 129 -38.09 -2.06 -0.24
CA VAL A 129 -37.45 -1.21 0.79
C VAL A 129 -37.90 -1.70 2.17
N PRO A 130 -36.95 -1.90 3.10
CA PRO A 130 -37.18 -1.61 4.52
C PRO A 130 -36.41 -0.37 5.00
N VAL A 131 -37.08 0.47 5.78
CA VAL A 131 -36.57 1.68 6.45
C VAL A 131 -35.75 1.29 7.68
N ALA A 132 -34.68 1.98 8.09
CA ALA A 132 -33.71 2.80 7.37
C ALA A 132 -32.41 2.89 8.19
N ALA A 133 -31.28 2.88 7.50
CA ALA A 133 -30.02 3.49 7.93
C ALA A 133 -29.57 4.39 6.79
N ASP A 134 -28.89 5.50 7.08
CA ASP A 134 -28.34 6.32 6.01
C ASP A 134 -27.28 5.49 5.26
N GLU A 135 -27.31 5.53 3.93
CA GLU A 135 -26.34 4.84 3.08
C GLU A 135 -25.17 5.79 2.74
N LEU A 136 -23.94 5.30 2.84
CA LEU A 136 -22.75 6.00 2.37
C LEU A 136 -22.21 5.31 1.13
N GLU A 137 -21.96 6.09 0.09
CA GLU A 137 -21.22 5.68 -1.10
C GLU A 137 -19.81 6.28 -1.06
N VAL A 138 -18.80 5.46 -1.28
CA VAL A 138 -17.39 5.85 -1.30
C VAL A 138 -16.76 5.42 -2.63
N PHE A 139 -16.15 6.36 -3.33
CA PHE A 139 -15.35 6.11 -4.53
C PHE A 139 -13.91 5.81 -4.15
N PHE A 140 -13.55 4.53 -4.14
CA PHE A 140 -12.25 4.03 -3.68
C PHE A 140 -11.42 3.51 -4.87
N TYR A 141 -10.51 4.33 -5.39
CA TYR A 141 -9.66 4.04 -6.55
C TYR A 141 -10.41 3.38 -7.74
N GLY A 142 -11.57 3.96 -8.09
CA GLY A 142 -12.42 3.53 -9.21
C GLY A 142 -13.39 2.38 -8.87
N ASN A 143 -13.37 1.91 -7.63
CA ASN A 143 -14.41 1.05 -7.06
C ASN A 143 -15.47 1.91 -6.36
N THR A 144 -16.72 1.47 -6.40
CA THR A 144 -17.82 2.10 -5.66
C THR A 144 -18.18 1.16 -4.52
N VAL A 145 -17.93 1.57 -3.29
CA VAL A 145 -18.23 0.81 -2.07
C VAL A 145 -19.43 1.45 -1.38
N ARG A 146 -20.42 0.64 -0.99
CA ARG A 146 -21.65 1.09 -0.33
C ARG A 146 -21.90 0.34 0.97
N PHE A 147 -22.40 1.05 1.98
CA PHE A 147 -22.83 0.46 3.26
C PHE A 147 -23.74 1.42 4.01
N GLY A 148 -24.61 0.87 4.88
CA GLY A 148 -25.30 1.67 5.90
C GLY A 148 -24.33 2.16 6.97
N PHE A 149 -24.59 3.36 7.52
CA PHE A 149 -23.81 3.97 8.59
C PHE A 149 -24.72 4.53 9.71
N ASP A 150 -24.16 4.80 10.90
CA ASP A 150 -24.93 5.47 11.97
C ASP A 150 -24.85 7.01 11.77
N PRO A 151 -25.99 7.72 11.60
CA PRO A 151 -26.00 9.16 11.37
C PRO A 151 -25.25 9.98 12.42
N LYS A 152 -25.09 9.45 13.65
CA LYS A 152 -24.25 10.03 14.71
C LYS A 152 -22.83 10.37 14.22
N TRP A 153 -22.22 9.54 13.37
CA TRP A 153 -20.83 9.75 12.92
C TRP A 153 -20.65 11.00 12.06
N LYS A 154 -21.69 11.36 11.30
CA LYS A 154 -21.75 12.56 10.46
C LYS A 154 -22.19 13.81 11.25
N ALA A 155 -23.01 13.60 12.27
CA ALA A 155 -23.49 14.65 13.18
C ALA A 155 -22.47 15.06 14.25
N TYR A 156 -21.60 14.14 14.71
CA TYR A 156 -20.65 14.37 15.81
C TYR A 156 -19.72 15.57 15.55
N ARG A 157 -19.48 16.37 16.60
CA ARG A 157 -18.52 17.49 16.61
C ARG A 157 -17.73 17.49 17.92
N LEU A 158 -16.44 17.81 17.87
CA LEU A 158 -15.59 17.89 19.05
C LEU A 158 -15.76 19.22 19.80
N THR A 159 -16.88 19.39 20.48
CA THR A 159 -17.19 20.58 21.28
C THR A 159 -16.23 20.73 22.47
N GLY A 160 -15.52 21.85 22.58
CA GLY A 160 -14.64 22.13 23.72
C GLY A 160 -13.18 21.69 23.55
N GLY A 161 -12.75 21.36 22.33
CA GLY A 161 -11.36 21.02 22.00
C GLY A 161 -10.98 19.57 22.27
N ALA A 162 -9.72 19.24 21.98
CA ALA A 162 -9.19 17.89 22.13
C ALA A 162 -8.53 17.74 23.49
N LYS A 163 -9.10 16.89 24.35
CA LYS A 163 -8.67 16.70 25.74
C LYS A 163 -9.21 15.36 26.30
N PRO A 164 -8.77 14.90 27.48
CA PRO A 164 -9.09 13.56 27.97
C PRO A 164 -10.59 13.28 28.06
N GLU A 165 -11.38 14.24 28.57
CA GLU A 165 -12.83 14.06 28.69
C GLU A 165 -13.53 13.96 27.33
N THR A 166 -13.22 14.85 26.38
CA THR A 166 -13.91 14.87 25.07
C THR A 166 -13.52 13.68 24.19
N ILE A 167 -12.31 13.14 24.36
CA ILE A 167 -11.85 11.92 23.69
C ILE A 167 -12.48 10.65 24.32
N SER A 168 -12.60 10.61 25.65
CA SER A 168 -13.38 9.59 26.38
C SER A 168 -14.85 9.57 25.93
N ASP A 169 -15.50 10.74 25.94
CA ASP A 169 -16.91 10.90 25.59
C ASP A 169 -17.16 10.59 24.10
N PHE A 170 -16.20 10.91 23.22
CA PHE A 170 -16.19 10.44 21.83
C PHE A 170 -16.16 8.91 21.75
N TRP A 171 -15.21 8.24 22.43
CA TRP A 171 -15.10 6.79 22.39
C TRP A 171 -16.39 6.10 22.85
N ALA A 172 -16.92 6.52 24.01
CA ALA A 172 -18.20 6.01 24.53
C ALA A 172 -19.37 6.25 23.56
N THR A 173 -19.42 7.41 22.89
CA THR A 173 -20.45 7.74 21.89
C THR A 173 -20.37 6.84 20.66
N MET A 174 -19.16 6.53 20.18
CA MET A 174 -18.97 5.68 19.00
C MET A 174 -19.16 4.19 19.32
N SER A 175 -18.74 3.72 20.50
CA SER A 175 -19.04 2.35 20.94
C SER A 175 -20.53 2.13 21.27
N GLY A 176 -21.27 3.19 21.58
CA GLY A 176 -22.75 3.22 21.64
C GLY A 176 -23.47 3.51 20.32
N SER A 177 -22.82 3.26 19.17
CA SER A 177 -23.39 3.43 17.81
C SER A 177 -23.50 2.10 17.07
N LYS A 178 -24.21 2.06 15.93
CA LYS A 178 -24.40 0.84 15.13
C LYS A 178 -23.18 0.50 14.25
N TYR A 179 -22.00 0.35 14.84
CA TYR A 179 -20.74 0.24 14.10
C TYR A 179 -20.48 -1.13 13.47
N GLU A 180 -20.99 -2.22 14.05
CA GLU A 180 -20.62 -3.57 13.62
C GLU A 180 -21.07 -3.89 12.20
N THR A 181 -22.25 -3.43 11.78
CA THR A 181 -22.77 -3.62 10.41
C THR A 181 -21.90 -2.93 9.37
N THR A 182 -21.35 -1.75 9.68
CA THR A 182 -20.43 -1.04 8.79
C THR A 182 -19.06 -1.72 8.76
N ILE A 183 -18.51 -2.12 9.91
CA ILE A 183 -17.25 -2.90 9.95
C ILE A 183 -17.41 -4.22 9.17
N GLN A 184 -18.54 -4.91 9.26
CA GLN A 184 -18.82 -6.12 8.48
C GLN A 184 -18.85 -5.85 6.97
N ALA A 185 -19.46 -4.76 6.53
CA ALA A 185 -19.54 -4.37 5.12
C ALA A 185 -18.18 -3.91 4.56
N VAL A 186 -17.44 -3.07 5.29
CA VAL A 186 -16.08 -2.65 4.92
C VAL A 186 -15.11 -3.85 4.91
N ASN A 187 -15.30 -4.82 5.82
CA ASN A 187 -14.57 -6.10 5.78
C ASN A 187 -14.98 -7.01 4.61
N ALA A 188 -16.21 -6.91 4.09
CA ALA A 188 -16.60 -7.60 2.86
C ALA A 188 -15.91 -6.97 1.64
N ALA A 189 -15.96 -5.64 1.51
CA ALA A 189 -15.23 -4.90 0.48
C ALA A 189 -13.72 -5.18 0.53
N ARG A 190 -13.12 -5.28 1.73
CA ARG A 190 -11.71 -5.68 1.90
C ARG A 190 -11.42 -7.04 1.25
N ARG A 191 -12.28 -8.05 1.47
CA ARG A 191 -12.09 -9.41 0.92
C ARG A 191 -12.32 -9.46 -0.59
N GLU A 192 -13.32 -8.74 -1.09
CA GLU A 192 -13.64 -8.65 -2.51
C GLU A 192 -12.51 -7.98 -3.31
N LEU A 193 -12.04 -6.84 -2.82
CA LEU A 193 -10.92 -6.08 -3.40
C LEU A 193 -9.53 -6.64 -3.00
N LYS A 194 -9.47 -7.68 -2.16
CA LYS A 194 -8.23 -8.32 -1.66
C LYS A 194 -7.24 -7.32 -1.02
N LEU A 195 -7.72 -6.32 -0.30
CA LEU A 195 -6.86 -5.26 0.25
C LEU A 195 -5.94 -5.79 1.36
N ASP A 196 -4.66 -5.45 1.26
CA ASP A 196 -3.68 -5.53 2.34
C ASP A 196 -4.05 -4.59 3.52
N ASP A 197 -3.19 -4.49 4.53
CA ASP A 197 -3.46 -3.62 5.69
C ASP A 197 -3.46 -2.14 5.31
N TRP A 198 -2.63 -1.71 4.35
CA TRP A 198 -2.57 -0.31 3.93
C TRP A 198 -3.79 0.10 3.09
N GLY A 199 -4.15 -0.69 2.08
CA GLY A 199 -5.35 -0.48 1.28
C GLY A 199 -6.62 -0.46 2.14
N TYR A 200 -6.67 -1.28 3.19
CA TYR A 200 -7.77 -1.26 4.16
C TYR A 200 -7.81 0.03 5.01
N VAL A 201 -6.64 0.54 5.46
CA VAL A 201 -6.55 1.83 6.14
C VAL A 201 -6.92 2.98 5.20
N MET A 202 -6.53 2.93 3.93
CA MET A 202 -6.92 3.91 2.92
C MET A 202 -8.44 3.90 2.67
N LEU A 203 -9.07 2.73 2.63
CA LEU A 203 -10.53 2.62 2.53
C LEU A 203 -11.20 3.31 3.72
N TRP A 204 -10.83 2.99 4.96
CA TRP A 204 -11.36 3.70 6.14
C TRP A 204 -11.08 5.21 6.12
N ARG A 205 -9.93 5.65 5.61
CA ARG A 205 -9.60 7.07 5.48
C ARG A 205 -10.61 7.80 4.58
N ASP A 206 -11.02 7.18 3.48
CA ASP A 206 -12.00 7.76 2.56
C ASP A 206 -13.45 7.65 3.07
N VAL A 207 -13.77 6.60 3.84
CA VAL A 207 -15.02 6.50 4.63
C VAL A 207 -15.17 7.70 5.57
N VAL A 208 -14.15 8.01 6.39
CA VAL A 208 -14.25 9.11 7.36
C VAL A 208 -14.24 10.49 6.70
N ARG A 209 -13.53 10.66 5.57
CA ARG A 209 -13.59 11.88 4.75
C ARG A 209 -15.00 12.15 4.23
N ALA A 210 -15.70 11.13 3.74
CA ALA A 210 -17.07 11.25 3.28
C ALA A 210 -18.08 11.52 4.42
N LEU A 211 -17.84 10.99 5.62
CA LEU A 211 -18.64 11.29 6.82
C LEU A 211 -18.38 12.70 7.38
N GLN A 212 -17.13 13.16 7.35
CA GLN A 212 -16.68 14.39 8.00
C GLN A 212 -15.87 15.30 7.05
N PRO A 213 -16.44 15.79 5.93
CA PRO A 213 -15.73 16.61 4.95
C PRO A 213 -15.11 17.87 5.57
N GLU A 214 -13.87 18.16 5.20
CA GLU A 214 -12.97 19.21 5.72
C GLU A 214 -12.69 19.23 7.24
N ARG A 215 -13.27 18.32 8.02
CA ARG A 215 -13.10 18.26 9.49
C ARG A 215 -12.04 17.25 9.91
N LYS A 216 -10.77 17.64 9.76
CA LYS A 216 -9.59 16.79 10.03
C LYS A 216 -9.59 16.16 11.43
N THR A 217 -10.00 16.90 12.46
CA THR A 217 -10.06 16.40 13.84
C THR A 217 -11.07 15.27 13.99
N GLU A 218 -12.32 15.46 13.54
CA GLU A 218 -13.34 14.40 13.55
C GLU A 218 -13.01 13.24 12.59
N GLN A 219 -12.34 13.49 11.45
CA GLN A 219 -11.80 12.43 10.58
C GLN A 219 -10.79 11.55 11.33
N ASN A 220 -9.80 12.16 11.99
CA ASN A 220 -8.76 11.43 12.72
C ASN A 220 -9.31 10.65 13.91
N LEU A 221 -10.29 11.22 14.64
CA LEU A 221 -11.01 10.53 15.72
C LEU A 221 -11.77 9.29 15.22
N LEU A 222 -12.56 9.43 14.13
CA LEU A 222 -13.28 8.28 13.54
C LEU A 222 -12.32 7.25 12.95
N LEU A 223 -11.22 7.67 12.32
CA LEU A 223 -10.24 6.76 11.71
C LEU A 223 -9.52 5.94 12.79
N TRP A 224 -9.09 6.59 13.86
CA TRP A 224 -8.56 5.92 15.06
C TRP A 224 -9.55 4.91 15.62
N TYR A 225 -10.81 5.32 15.85
CA TYR A 225 -11.86 4.44 16.34
C TYR A 225 -12.02 3.19 15.47
N PHE A 226 -12.31 3.35 14.18
CA PHE A 226 -12.57 2.21 13.29
C PHE A 226 -11.35 1.28 13.13
N LEU A 227 -10.13 1.81 13.12
CA LEU A 227 -8.93 0.99 13.04
C LEU A 227 -8.66 0.19 14.33
N VAL A 228 -8.86 0.79 15.52
CA VAL A 228 -8.75 0.05 16.80
C VAL A 228 -9.86 -1.00 16.91
N LYS A 229 -11.12 -0.69 16.54
CA LYS A 229 -12.21 -1.69 16.49
C LYS A 229 -12.00 -2.77 15.43
N SER A 230 -11.14 -2.52 14.44
CA SER A 230 -10.70 -3.50 13.43
C SER A 230 -9.45 -4.28 13.83
N GLY A 231 -8.90 -4.04 15.04
CA GLY A 231 -7.79 -4.81 15.60
C GLY A 231 -6.38 -4.25 15.35
N TYR A 232 -6.26 -3.00 14.88
CA TYR A 232 -4.97 -2.34 14.64
C TYR A 232 -4.51 -1.45 15.78
N ASP A 233 -3.20 -1.46 16.04
CA ASP A 233 -2.58 -0.72 17.12
C ASP A 233 -2.29 0.73 16.71
N MET A 234 -3.19 1.62 17.13
CA MET A 234 -3.22 3.03 16.77
C MET A 234 -3.19 3.89 18.01
N ARG A 235 -2.33 4.91 18.03
CA ARG A 235 -2.27 5.90 19.12
C ARG A 235 -2.83 7.22 18.66
N LEU A 236 -3.76 7.74 19.45
CA LEU A 236 -4.24 9.10 19.32
C LEU A 236 -3.29 10.04 20.05
N GLY A 237 -2.90 11.13 19.39
CA GLY A 237 -2.28 12.29 20.02
C GLY A 237 -3.21 13.49 19.98
N TYR A 238 -3.11 14.41 20.93
CA TYR A 238 -3.76 15.72 20.82
C TYR A 238 -2.86 16.88 21.25
N TYR A 239 -3.15 18.08 20.73
CA TYR A 239 -2.60 19.34 21.24
C TYR A 239 -3.58 20.48 20.92
N ASP A 240 -3.92 21.33 21.90
CA ASP A 240 -4.95 22.38 21.78
C ASP A 240 -6.31 21.83 21.27
N LYS A 241 -6.62 22.02 19.99
CA LYS A 241 -7.84 21.57 19.31
C LYS A 241 -7.59 20.45 18.28
N ASP A 242 -6.32 20.19 17.98
CA ASP A 242 -5.90 19.33 16.89
C ASP A 242 -5.63 17.91 17.40
N VAL A 243 -6.02 16.92 16.59
CA VAL A 243 -5.88 15.50 16.89
C VAL A 243 -5.00 14.85 15.83
N PHE A 244 -3.99 14.11 16.27
CA PHE A 244 -2.99 13.42 15.46
C PHE A 244 -3.16 11.91 15.59
N LEU A 245 -2.82 11.17 14.54
CA LEU A 245 -2.96 9.72 14.51
C LEU A 245 -1.63 9.06 14.13
N PHE A 246 -1.11 8.22 15.03
CA PHE A 246 0.11 7.46 14.84
C PHE A 246 -0.21 5.97 14.75
N ALA A 247 0.38 5.28 13.78
CA ALA A 247 0.17 3.84 13.55
C ALA A 247 1.39 3.02 13.98
N ALA A 248 1.16 1.91 14.67
CA ALA A 248 2.18 0.87 14.77
C ALA A 248 2.30 0.17 13.41
N ILE A 249 3.52 0.08 12.89
CA ILE A 249 3.83 -0.53 11.59
C ILE A 249 4.98 -1.52 11.81
N LYS A 250 4.89 -2.72 11.22
CA LYS A 250 5.91 -3.77 11.40
C LYS A 250 7.24 -3.41 10.72
N GLN A 251 7.15 -2.78 9.55
CA GLN A 251 8.28 -2.34 8.73
C GLN A 251 8.86 -1.01 9.27
N PRO A 252 10.17 -0.75 9.07
CA PRO A 252 10.73 0.59 9.27
C PRO A 252 10.10 1.60 8.30
N VAL A 253 9.63 2.73 8.81
CA VAL A 253 9.18 3.86 7.97
C VAL A 253 10.20 5.00 8.02
N TYR A 254 10.51 5.54 6.85
CA TYR A 254 11.46 6.61 6.59
C TYR A 254 10.75 7.94 6.29
N ALA A 255 11.48 9.05 6.43
CA ALA A 255 11.00 10.43 6.22
C ALA A 255 9.74 10.85 7.01
N THR A 256 9.22 10.00 7.91
CA THR A 256 7.98 10.18 8.67
C THR A 256 8.29 10.26 10.16
N LYS A 257 7.77 11.27 10.85
CA LYS A 257 7.95 11.39 12.31
C LYS A 257 7.32 10.22 13.04
N TYR A 258 7.91 9.88 14.18
CA TYR A 258 7.40 8.82 15.04
C TYR A 258 7.49 9.20 16.51
N THR A 259 6.75 8.49 17.34
CA THR A 259 6.93 8.49 18.79
C THR A 259 7.15 7.05 19.29
N LYS A 260 7.49 6.91 20.57
CA LYS A 260 7.62 5.62 21.25
C LYS A 260 6.75 5.61 22.49
N VAL A 261 5.82 4.67 22.55
CA VAL A 261 5.00 4.42 23.75
C VAL A 261 5.34 3.01 24.22
N ASN A 262 5.85 2.91 25.44
CA ASN A 262 6.47 1.70 25.98
C ASN A 262 7.58 1.20 25.01
N ASN A 263 7.55 -0.07 24.61
CA ASN A 263 8.52 -0.62 23.64
C ASN A 263 8.08 -0.49 22.17
N GLN A 264 6.87 0.00 21.89
CA GLN A 264 6.32 0.08 20.52
C GLN A 264 6.61 1.45 19.88
N THR A 265 6.92 1.44 18.58
CA THR A 265 7.12 2.65 17.77
C THR A 265 5.86 2.93 16.96
N TYR A 266 5.43 4.20 16.92
CA TYR A 266 4.23 4.63 16.22
C TYR A 266 4.53 5.79 15.28
N TYR A 267 4.22 5.65 14.00
CA TYR A 267 4.57 6.61 12.94
C TYR A 267 3.38 7.49 12.57
N ALA A 268 3.62 8.78 12.32
CA ALA A 268 2.61 9.76 11.89
C ALA A 268 2.16 9.58 10.42
N ALA A 269 2.22 8.35 9.90
CA ALA A 269 2.13 7.99 8.48
C ALA A 269 0.78 8.28 7.81
N LEU A 270 -0.25 8.62 8.58
CA LEU A 270 -1.57 9.03 8.08
C LEU A 270 -1.74 10.57 8.00
N THR A 271 -0.74 11.32 8.47
CA THR A 271 -0.70 12.78 8.42
C THR A 271 -0.13 13.25 7.09
N ALA A 272 -0.79 14.18 6.41
CA ALA A 272 -0.42 14.60 5.04
C ALA A 272 0.97 15.24 4.89
N ASP A 273 1.57 15.70 5.99
CA ASP A 273 2.92 16.26 6.06
C ASP A 273 3.92 15.31 6.73
N HIS A 274 3.56 14.03 6.88
CA HIS A 274 4.30 12.99 7.59
C HIS A 274 4.62 13.32 9.07
N GLY A 275 3.82 14.21 9.68
CA GLY A 275 3.95 14.65 11.06
C GLY A 275 4.90 15.84 11.26
N ASN A 276 5.36 16.51 10.19
CA ASN A 276 6.33 17.60 10.29
C ASN A 276 5.84 18.81 11.11
N SER A 277 4.55 19.13 11.06
CA SER A 277 3.90 20.15 11.89
C SER A 277 3.75 19.79 13.37
N ILE A 278 3.72 18.50 13.73
CA ILE A 278 3.56 18.04 15.12
C ILE A 278 4.82 18.40 15.92
N ARG A 279 4.69 19.28 16.93
CA ARG A 279 5.81 19.71 17.78
C ARG A 279 5.79 18.97 19.10
N ALA A 280 4.78 19.25 19.91
CA ALA A 280 4.43 18.54 21.13
C ALA A 280 3.01 18.00 21.02
N PHE A 281 2.70 16.94 21.76
CA PHE A 281 1.37 16.34 21.83
C PHE A 281 1.25 15.50 23.09
N TYR A 282 0.01 15.30 23.54
CA TYR A 282 -0.33 14.40 24.63
C TYR A 282 -0.78 13.06 24.06
N THR A 283 -0.31 11.95 24.62
CA THR A 283 -0.83 10.59 24.33
C THR A 283 -0.84 9.71 25.59
N TYR A 284 -1.36 8.49 25.47
CA TYR A 284 -1.66 7.59 26.58
C TYR A 284 -0.83 6.29 26.52
N LYS A 285 -0.49 5.73 27.70
CA LYS A 285 0.46 4.60 27.83
C LYS A 285 -0.16 3.20 27.81
N SER A 286 -1.40 3.04 28.26
CA SER A 286 -2.06 1.72 28.26
C SER A 286 -2.64 1.39 26.89
N ASP A 287 -2.83 0.10 26.66
CA ASP A 287 -3.40 -0.43 25.43
C ASP A 287 -4.93 -0.55 25.54
N TYR A 288 -5.61 -0.69 24.41
CA TYR A 288 -7.00 -1.16 24.41
C TYR A 288 -7.05 -2.59 25.02
N PRO A 289 -8.09 -3.00 25.77
CA PRO A 289 -8.06 -4.25 26.55
C PRO A 289 -7.94 -5.59 25.78
N ILE A 290 -7.80 -5.56 24.44
CA ILE A 290 -7.41 -6.72 23.62
C ILE A 290 -6.09 -6.45 22.89
N LYS A 291 -5.33 -7.51 22.62
CA LYS A 291 -4.09 -7.39 21.84
C LYS A 291 -4.38 -6.90 20.41
N LEU A 292 -3.96 -5.67 20.13
CA LEU A 292 -3.98 -5.07 18.80
C LEU A 292 -2.74 -5.49 17.98
N ASN A 293 -2.76 -5.22 16.68
CA ASN A 293 -1.72 -5.61 15.72
C ASN A 293 -1.10 -4.38 15.04
N ALA A 294 0.22 -4.36 14.88
CA ALA A 294 0.88 -3.42 13.99
C ALA A 294 0.53 -3.73 12.52
N LEU A 295 0.31 -2.70 11.71
CA LEU A 295 0.04 -2.79 10.28
C LEU A 295 1.19 -3.50 9.55
N ASP A 296 0.85 -4.43 8.66
CA ASP A 296 1.80 -5.03 7.72
C ASP A 296 1.79 -4.31 6.37
N ILE A 297 2.82 -3.51 6.11
CA ILE A 297 3.03 -2.84 4.83
C ILE A 297 4.11 -3.53 3.99
N LYS A 298 4.44 -4.81 4.23
CA LYS A 298 5.48 -5.51 3.42
C LYS A 298 5.13 -5.52 1.93
N THR A 299 3.85 -5.73 1.61
CA THR A 299 3.34 -5.79 0.25
C THR A 299 2.62 -4.50 -0.09
N ALA A 300 3.00 -3.87 -1.21
CA ALA A 300 2.11 -2.96 -1.92
C ALA A 300 1.18 -3.81 -2.81
N PHE A 301 0.03 -4.27 -2.31
CA PHE A 301 -0.92 -4.98 -3.19
C PHE A 301 -1.71 -3.96 -4.02
N THR A 302 -1.50 -3.98 -5.33
CA THR A 302 -1.96 -2.95 -6.26
C THR A 302 -3.13 -3.39 -7.14
N GLY A 303 -3.38 -4.70 -7.24
CA GLY A 303 -4.33 -5.30 -8.19
C GLY A 303 -5.82 -5.02 -7.97
N PHE A 304 -6.18 -4.09 -7.07
CA PHE A 304 -7.55 -3.68 -6.80
C PHE A 304 -7.94 -2.35 -7.47
N THR A 305 -6.98 -1.55 -7.93
CA THR A 305 -7.26 -0.28 -8.60
C THR A 305 -7.83 -0.57 -9.99
N LYS A 306 -9.02 -0.04 -10.30
CA LYS A 306 -9.43 0.05 -11.71
C LYS A 306 -8.59 1.13 -12.37
N SER A 307 -8.21 0.98 -13.63
CA SER A 307 -7.25 1.90 -14.23
C SER A 307 -7.81 3.27 -14.64
N ALA A 308 -6.93 4.29 -14.57
CA ALA A 308 -7.08 5.58 -15.23
C ALA A 308 -5.90 5.79 -16.19
N SER A 309 -6.13 5.61 -17.50
CA SER A 309 -5.07 5.78 -18.49
C SER A 309 -4.64 7.25 -18.60
N ALA A 310 -3.39 7.51 -18.23
CA ALA A 310 -2.61 8.68 -18.61
C ALA A 310 -1.51 8.25 -19.59
N GLN A 311 -0.80 9.20 -20.21
CA GLN A 311 0.25 8.88 -21.19
C GLN A 311 1.52 9.71 -20.95
N ARG A 312 2.68 9.12 -21.29
CA ARG A 312 3.97 9.81 -21.32
C ARG A 312 4.71 9.52 -22.62
N THR A 313 5.12 10.58 -23.30
CA THR A 313 6.07 10.48 -24.42
C THR A 313 7.48 10.35 -23.86
N LEU A 314 8.22 9.34 -24.30
CA LEU A 314 9.60 9.08 -23.94
C LEU A 314 10.47 9.12 -25.19
N ALA A 315 11.70 9.64 -25.07
CA ALA A 315 12.64 9.75 -26.18
C ALA A 315 14.09 9.60 -25.69
N PHE A 316 14.90 8.85 -26.43
CA PHE A 316 16.31 8.62 -26.12
C PHE A 316 17.13 8.30 -27.38
N ASP A 317 18.45 8.38 -27.26
CA ASP A 317 19.37 7.83 -28.26
C ASP A 317 19.91 6.47 -27.81
N PHE A 318 19.99 5.52 -28.75
CA PHE A 318 20.86 4.35 -28.62
C PHE A 318 21.69 4.16 -29.90
N LYS A 319 23.02 4.15 -29.76
CA LYS A 319 24.00 3.98 -30.85
C LYS A 319 23.78 4.95 -32.04
N GLY A 320 23.38 6.19 -31.78
CA GLY A 320 23.11 7.19 -32.83
C GLY A 320 21.72 7.07 -33.47
N LYS A 321 20.88 6.14 -33.02
CA LYS A 321 19.48 6.02 -33.42
C LYS A 321 18.60 6.67 -32.36
N ALA A 322 17.98 7.80 -32.72
CA ALA A 322 16.90 8.38 -31.94
C ALA A 322 15.67 7.45 -31.93
N ILE A 323 15.17 7.16 -30.74
CA ILE A 323 13.97 6.36 -30.48
C ILE A 323 12.98 7.23 -29.70
N LYS A 324 11.71 7.23 -30.12
CA LYS A 324 10.64 7.97 -29.47
C LYS A 324 9.34 7.19 -29.56
N PHE A 325 8.62 7.07 -28.45
CA PHE A 325 7.31 6.44 -28.37
C PHE A 325 6.49 7.06 -27.23
N THR A 326 5.19 6.76 -27.17
CA THR A 326 4.30 7.20 -26.10
C THR A 326 3.70 5.97 -25.42
N VAL A 327 3.92 5.84 -24.11
CA VAL A 327 3.38 4.73 -23.31
C VAL A 327 2.21 5.21 -22.45
N PRO A 328 1.16 4.39 -22.29
CA PRO A 328 0.16 4.62 -21.26
C PRO A 328 0.70 4.19 -19.89
N TYR A 329 0.17 4.79 -18.84
CA TYR A 329 0.39 4.41 -17.44
C TYR A 329 -0.89 4.64 -16.62
N ASP A 330 -1.04 3.91 -15.51
CA ASP A 330 -2.21 3.95 -14.65
C ASP A 330 -2.09 5.03 -13.57
N ARG A 331 -2.65 6.20 -13.84
CA ARG A 331 -2.70 7.31 -12.89
C ARG A 331 -3.42 6.94 -11.59
N ARG A 332 -4.40 6.01 -11.61
CA ARG A 332 -5.17 5.67 -10.40
C ARG A 332 -4.39 4.74 -9.47
N LEU A 333 -3.46 3.98 -10.04
CA LEU A 333 -2.46 3.23 -9.29
C LEU A 333 -1.43 4.18 -8.65
N VAL A 334 -0.94 5.17 -9.39
CA VAL A 334 -0.06 6.24 -8.84
C VAL A 334 -0.72 6.99 -7.69
N GLU A 335 -2.01 7.33 -7.81
CA GLU A 335 -2.79 7.97 -6.74
C GLU A 335 -2.92 7.11 -5.48
N TYR A 336 -2.78 5.78 -5.56
CA TYR A 336 -2.68 4.89 -4.40
C TYR A 336 -1.24 4.79 -3.88
N MET A 337 -0.27 4.59 -4.78
CA MET A 337 1.15 4.45 -4.47
C MET A 337 1.72 5.65 -3.71
N ASP A 338 1.34 6.88 -4.06
CA ASP A 338 1.78 8.09 -3.35
C ASP A 338 1.30 8.15 -1.88
N THR A 339 0.30 7.34 -1.52
CA THR A 339 -0.15 7.23 -0.12
C THR A 339 0.71 6.29 0.73
N ILE A 340 1.53 5.44 0.13
CA ILE A 340 2.27 4.39 0.83
C ILE A 340 3.41 5.03 1.65
N PRO A 341 3.58 4.70 2.95
CA PRO A 341 4.66 5.25 3.76
C PRO A 341 6.02 4.74 3.28
N GLN A 342 7.01 5.62 3.18
CA GLN A 342 8.30 5.26 2.61
C GLN A 342 9.02 4.19 3.45
N SER A 343 9.41 3.10 2.81
CA SER A 343 9.77 1.83 3.47
C SER A 343 11.15 1.31 3.03
N GLU A 344 11.43 0.04 3.29
CA GLU A 344 12.61 -0.68 2.81
C GLU A 344 12.65 -0.80 1.27
N PHE A 345 13.86 -0.84 0.69
CA PHE A 345 14.07 -0.85 -0.77
C PHE A 345 13.43 -2.06 -1.47
N GLU A 346 13.42 -3.23 -0.82
CA GLU A 346 12.78 -4.44 -1.31
C GLU A 346 11.32 -4.20 -1.73
N MET A 347 10.58 -3.35 -1.00
CA MET A 347 9.19 -3.02 -1.32
C MET A 347 9.02 -2.38 -2.71
N TYR A 348 10.01 -1.62 -3.16
CA TYR A 348 10.00 -0.93 -4.45
C TYR A 348 10.52 -1.82 -5.58
N PHE A 349 11.58 -2.60 -5.32
CA PHE A 349 12.13 -3.54 -6.30
C PHE A 349 11.20 -4.74 -6.57
N ASP A 350 10.45 -5.22 -5.57
CA ASP A 350 9.47 -6.31 -5.70
C ASP A 350 8.12 -5.86 -6.34
N THR A 351 8.00 -4.59 -6.77
CA THR A 351 6.72 -4.04 -7.30
C THR A 351 6.64 -4.11 -8.83
N ASP A 352 5.64 -4.85 -9.33
CA ASP A 352 5.28 -4.88 -10.76
C ASP A 352 4.48 -3.64 -11.20
N GLY A 353 4.60 -3.28 -12.48
CA GLY A 353 3.79 -2.26 -13.13
C GLY A 353 2.37 -2.73 -13.44
N SER A 354 1.45 -1.79 -13.64
CA SER A 354 0.06 -2.08 -14.03
C SER A 354 -0.01 -2.86 -15.34
N SER A 355 -1.09 -3.62 -15.54
CA SER A 355 -1.38 -4.28 -16.83
C SER A 355 -1.34 -3.32 -18.03
N LEU A 356 -1.68 -2.04 -17.81
CA LEU A 356 -1.64 -0.98 -18.80
C LEU A 356 -0.20 -0.61 -19.17
N LEU A 357 0.65 -0.37 -18.17
CA LEU A 357 2.07 -0.07 -18.37
C LEU A 357 2.83 -1.27 -18.96
N ARG A 358 2.54 -2.48 -18.48
CA ARG A 358 3.10 -3.74 -19.02
C ARG A 358 2.77 -3.92 -20.49
N GLN A 359 1.51 -3.74 -20.89
CA GLN A 359 1.09 -3.86 -22.29
C GLN A 359 1.59 -2.71 -23.18
N GLY A 360 1.95 -1.56 -22.60
CA GLY A 360 2.55 -0.43 -23.33
C GLY A 360 4.08 -0.50 -23.40
N LEU A 361 4.75 -0.23 -22.27
CA LEU A 361 6.19 -0.01 -22.20
C LEU A 361 7.01 -1.26 -22.51
N LEU A 362 6.65 -2.42 -21.94
CA LEU A 362 7.36 -3.67 -22.23
C LEU A 362 7.17 -4.06 -23.71
N ALA A 363 5.98 -3.85 -24.27
CA ALA A 363 5.72 -4.13 -25.68
C ALA A 363 6.51 -3.23 -26.65
N GLU A 364 6.67 -1.93 -26.34
CA GLU A 364 7.50 -1.03 -27.16
C GLU A 364 8.99 -1.36 -27.07
N LEU A 365 9.53 -1.61 -25.86
CA LEU A 365 10.94 -1.94 -25.67
C LEU A 365 11.30 -3.33 -26.24
N LYS A 366 10.40 -4.32 -26.14
CA LYS A 366 10.62 -5.69 -26.64
C LYS A 366 10.80 -5.77 -28.16
N LYS A 367 10.29 -4.78 -28.92
CA LYS A 367 10.55 -4.65 -30.38
C LYS A 367 12.03 -4.48 -30.70
N TYR A 368 12.84 -4.04 -29.74
CA TYR A 368 14.27 -3.85 -29.87
C TYR A 368 15.05 -4.96 -29.16
N THR A 369 14.71 -5.30 -27.91
CA THR A 369 15.49 -6.28 -27.13
C THR A 369 15.35 -7.71 -27.64
N ALA A 370 14.23 -8.07 -28.28
CA ALA A 370 13.99 -9.46 -28.72
C ALA A 370 14.94 -9.97 -29.82
N SER A 371 15.71 -9.10 -30.47
CA SER A 371 16.75 -9.48 -31.45
C SER A 371 18.18 -9.14 -30.99
N MET A 372 18.36 -8.71 -29.74
CA MET A 372 19.66 -8.32 -29.18
C MET A 372 20.31 -9.46 -28.41
N GLY A 373 21.65 -9.45 -28.35
CA GLY A 373 22.38 -10.24 -27.37
C GLY A 373 22.13 -9.72 -25.94
N GLU A 374 22.32 -10.58 -24.93
CA GLU A 374 22.04 -10.28 -23.52
C GLU A 374 22.66 -8.95 -23.04
N GLU A 375 23.97 -8.77 -23.26
CA GLU A 375 24.68 -7.53 -22.90
C GLU A 375 24.18 -6.31 -23.70
N GLU A 376 23.80 -6.49 -24.97
CA GLU A 376 23.26 -5.41 -25.80
C GLU A 376 21.86 -5.00 -25.35
N ALA A 377 21.00 -5.95 -24.99
CA ALA A 377 19.66 -5.69 -24.43
C ALA A 377 19.76 -4.96 -23.08
N VAL A 378 20.67 -5.38 -22.21
CA VAL A 378 20.98 -4.67 -20.95
C VAL A 378 21.45 -3.24 -21.23
N ASN A 379 22.41 -3.05 -22.13
CA ASN A 379 22.90 -1.71 -22.51
C ASN A 379 21.82 -0.84 -23.17
N PHE A 380 20.89 -1.43 -23.93
CA PHE A 380 19.75 -0.73 -24.52
C PHE A 380 18.79 -0.20 -23.45
N LEU A 381 18.41 -1.05 -22.48
CA LEU A 381 17.55 -0.68 -21.36
C LEU A 381 18.24 0.34 -20.44
N LEU A 382 19.56 0.20 -20.24
CA LEU A 382 20.36 1.12 -19.45
C LEU A 382 20.37 2.52 -20.09
N SER A 383 20.63 2.58 -21.41
CA SER A 383 20.58 3.81 -22.21
C SER A 383 19.17 4.43 -22.27
N PHE A 384 18.11 3.62 -22.23
CA PHE A 384 16.74 4.09 -22.10
C PHE A 384 16.51 4.79 -20.75
N VAL A 385 16.77 4.11 -19.61
CA VAL A 385 16.53 4.70 -18.28
C VAL A 385 17.44 5.90 -18.02
N GLN A 386 18.71 5.87 -18.44
CA GLN A 386 19.63 7.00 -18.33
C GLN A 386 19.08 8.26 -19.01
N LYS A 387 18.56 8.14 -20.25
CA LYS A 387 18.34 9.29 -21.16
C LYS A 387 16.88 9.68 -21.38
N ALA A 388 15.91 8.76 -21.23
CA ALA A 388 14.49 9.04 -21.45
C ALA A 388 13.82 9.76 -20.27
N PHE A 389 14.49 9.80 -19.12
CA PHE A 389 14.04 10.42 -17.88
C PHE A 389 15.02 11.52 -17.48
N ALA A 390 14.51 12.68 -17.10
CA ALA A 390 15.35 13.75 -16.54
C ALA A 390 15.82 13.37 -15.12
N TYR A 391 16.93 13.96 -14.65
CA TYR A 391 17.38 13.81 -13.27
C TYR A 391 17.16 15.10 -12.49
N LYS A 392 16.77 14.94 -11.23
CA LYS A 392 16.67 15.97 -10.19
C LYS A 392 16.63 15.23 -8.86
N THR A 393 17.18 15.79 -7.78
CA THR A 393 17.08 15.11 -6.48
C THR A 393 15.69 15.27 -5.87
N ASP A 394 15.26 14.26 -5.11
CA ASP A 394 14.01 14.26 -4.35
C ASP A 394 13.76 15.54 -3.53
N ASP A 395 14.75 15.98 -2.72
CA ASP A 395 14.65 17.21 -1.93
C ASP A 395 14.37 18.46 -2.79
N GLU A 396 14.92 18.53 -4.01
CA GLU A 396 14.67 19.65 -4.92
C GLU A 396 13.28 19.54 -5.60
N GLN A 397 12.68 18.36 -5.63
CA GLN A 397 11.39 18.06 -6.27
C GLN A 397 10.20 18.11 -5.31
N PHE A 398 10.32 17.49 -4.14
CA PHE A 398 9.25 17.31 -3.16
C PHE A 398 9.52 18.00 -1.81
N GLY A 399 10.75 18.50 -1.58
CA GLY A 399 11.18 18.99 -0.26
C GLY A 399 11.42 17.87 0.77
N ARG A 400 11.50 16.61 0.29
CA ARG A 400 11.85 15.40 1.04
C ARG A 400 12.26 14.29 0.06
N GLU A 401 13.00 13.30 0.56
CA GLU A 401 13.11 11.95 -0.03
C GLU A 401 11.70 11.37 -0.36
N LYS A 402 11.53 10.72 -1.52
CA LYS A 402 10.34 9.98 -1.98
C LYS A 402 10.71 8.96 -3.08
N TYR A 403 11.09 7.74 -2.68
CA TYR A 403 11.31 6.63 -3.63
C TYR A 403 10.05 6.30 -4.45
N PHE A 404 10.23 6.09 -5.75
CA PHE A 404 9.15 5.70 -6.67
C PHE A 404 9.00 4.21 -6.85
N PHE A 405 7.74 3.78 -6.99
CA PHE A 405 7.42 2.53 -7.67
C PHE A 405 7.54 2.66 -9.20
N VAL A 406 7.56 1.53 -9.91
CA VAL A 406 7.70 1.46 -11.39
C VAL A 406 6.67 2.35 -12.11
N GLU A 407 5.41 2.38 -11.65
CA GLU A 407 4.35 3.20 -12.26
C GLU A 407 4.56 4.72 -12.03
N GLU A 408 5.03 5.10 -10.85
CA GLU A 408 5.30 6.51 -10.49
C GLU A 408 6.45 7.10 -11.30
N SER A 409 7.43 6.27 -11.66
CA SER A 409 8.50 6.64 -12.59
C SER A 409 7.99 7.11 -13.96
N LEU A 410 6.77 6.71 -14.38
CA LEU A 410 6.11 7.22 -15.58
C LEU A 410 5.24 8.45 -15.31
N HIS A 411 4.86 8.73 -14.07
CA HIS A 411 4.09 9.93 -13.72
C HIS A 411 4.97 11.16 -13.49
N PHE A 412 5.99 11.06 -12.64
CA PHE A 412 6.76 12.23 -12.20
C PHE A 412 7.83 12.67 -13.20
N PRO A 413 8.06 13.99 -13.40
CA PRO A 413 8.85 14.49 -14.54
C PRO A 413 10.36 14.19 -14.47
N TYR A 414 10.90 13.91 -13.29
CA TYR A 414 12.31 13.57 -13.05
C TYR A 414 12.36 12.33 -12.15
N ASN A 415 13.42 11.53 -12.32
CA ASN A 415 13.64 10.28 -11.63
C ASN A 415 15.10 10.28 -11.12
N ASP A 416 15.33 9.95 -9.85
CA ASP A 416 16.66 9.97 -9.24
C ASP A 416 17.31 8.57 -9.14
N CYS A 417 18.40 8.39 -8.39
CA CYS A 417 19.22 7.17 -8.41
C CYS A 417 18.45 5.92 -7.96
N GLU A 418 17.56 6.07 -6.98
CA GLU A 418 16.76 4.96 -6.46
C GLU A 418 15.65 4.58 -7.47
N ASP A 419 14.90 5.56 -7.98
CA ASP A 419 13.83 5.35 -8.97
C ASP A 419 14.34 4.69 -10.25
N ARG A 420 15.50 5.18 -10.75
CA ARG A 420 16.17 4.66 -11.94
C ARG A 420 16.61 3.21 -11.73
N SER A 421 17.05 2.87 -10.53
CA SER A 421 17.47 1.51 -10.19
C SER A 421 16.28 0.55 -10.16
N VAL A 422 15.17 0.96 -9.54
CA VAL A 422 13.91 0.19 -9.51
C VAL A 422 13.37 -0.04 -10.92
N LEU A 423 13.21 1.02 -11.72
CA LEU A 423 12.72 0.92 -13.09
C LEU A 423 13.64 0.06 -13.98
N PHE A 424 14.96 0.23 -13.87
CA PHE A 424 15.91 -0.55 -14.67
C PHE A 424 15.91 -2.03 -14.30
N ALA A 425 15.86 -2.36 -13.00
CA ALA A 425 15.83 -3.76 -12.55
C ALA A 425 14.58 -4.50 -13.07
N TRP A 426 13.40 -3.89 -12.92
CA TRP A 426 12.15 -4.42 -13.45
C TRP A 426 12.22 -4.65 -14.98
N LEU A 427 12.76 -3.69 -15.73
CA LEU A 427 12.93 -3.83 -17.19
C LEU A 427 13.89 -4.97 -17.58
N VAL A 428 15.00 -5.15 -16.86
CA VAL A 428 15.95 -6.24 -17.13
C VAL A 428 15.33 -7.61 -16.82
N HIS A 429 14.60 -7.71 -15.70
CA HIS A 429 13.86 -8.92 -15.36
C HIS A 429 12.86 -9.29 -16.48
N GLU A 430 11.96 -8.37 -16.84
CA GLU A 430 10.85 -8.62 -17.76
C GLU A 430 11.25 -8.80 -19.23
N LEU A 431 12.36 -8.20 -19.67
CA LEU A 431 12.74 -8.15 -21.08
C LEU A 431 14.01 -8.94 -21.43
N VAL A 432 14.83 -9.31 -20.44
CA VAL A 432 16.07 -10.07 -20.64
C VAL A 432 16.06 -11.39 -19.84
N GLY A 433 15.35 -11.47 -18.71
CA GLY A 433 15.21 -12.71 -17.94
C GLY A 433 16.50 -13.14 -17.21
N ILE A 434 17.32 -12.19 -16.77
CA ILE A 434 18.53 -12.44 -15.98
C ILE A 434 18.39 -11.89 -14.55
N LYS A 435 19.12 -12.48 -13.60
CA LYS A 435 19.14 -11.97 -12.22
C LYS A 435 19.69 -10.55 -12.18
N VAL A 436 19.04 -9.70 -11.40
CA VAL A 436 19.44 -8.32 -11.10
C VAL A 436 19.35 -8.10 -9.59
N VAL A 437 20.24 -7.27 -9.04
CA VAL A 437 20.26 -6.89 -7.63
C VAL A 437 20.44 -5.39 -7.48
N GLY A 438 19.82 -4.82 -6.45
CA GLY A 438 20.10 -3.44 -6.03
C GLY A 438 21.42 -3.38 -5.27
N VAL A 439 22.18 -2.31 -5.48
CA VAL A 439 23.53 -2.13 -4.91
C VAL A 439 23.61 -0.74 -4.29
N LEU A 440 23.60 -0.67 -2.96
CA LEU A 440 23.74 0.58 -2.24
C LEU A 440 25.23 0.86 -1.97
N PHE A 441 25.76 1.91 -2.59
CA PHE A 441 26.99 2.57 -2.15
C PHE A 441 26.65 3.72 -1.19
N PRO A 442 27.63 4.26 -0.43
CA PRO A 442 27.38 5.44 0.40
C PRO A 442 26.89 6.62 -0.47
N GLY A 443 25.66 7.07 -0.25
CA GLY A 443 25.04 8.16 -1.02
C GLY A 443 24.47 7.82 -2.40
N HIS A 444 24.38 6.54 -2.79
CA HIS A 444 23.98 6.16 -4.16
C HIS A 444 23.46 4.73 -4.29
N MET A 445 22.18 4.54 -4.64
CA MET A 445 21.67 3.28 -5.17
C MET A 445 22.02 3.12 -6.66
N THR A 446 22.42 1.90 -7.02
CA THR A 446 22.62 1.46 -8.40
C THR A 446 22.18 -0.01 -8.54
N THR A 447 22.45 -0.65 -9.68
CA THR A 447 22.14 -2.08 -9.86
C THR A 447 23.34 -2.89 -10.36
N ALA A 448 23.24 -4.21 -10.25
CA ALA A 448 24.16 -5.14 -10.89
C ALA A 448 23.41 -6.34 -11.49
N VAL A 449 23.90 -6.87 -12.60
CA VAL A 449 23.23 -7.93 -13.39
C VAL A 449 24.13 -9.16 -13.57
N ALA A 450 23.56 -10.36 -13.50
CA ALA A 450 24.28 -11.61 -13.69
C ALA A 450 24.36 -12.00 -15.19
N LEU A 451 25.33 -11.42 -15.91
CA LEU A 451 25.59 -11.76 -17.31
C LEU A 451 26.26 -13.14 -17.46
N LYS A 452 25.89 -13.88 -18.50
CA LYS A 452 26.54 -15.16 -18.89
C LYS A 452 27.99 -14.99 -19.32
N GLN A 453 28.35 -13.81 -19.83
CA GLN A 453 29.71 -13.44 -20.19
C GLN A 453 30.02 -12.06 -19.58
N VAL A 454 31.18 -11.95 -18.93
CA VAL A 454 31.63 -10.72 -18.27
C VAL A 454 32.82 -10.18 -19.06
N GLY A 455 32.70 -8.96 -19.59
CA GLY A 455 33.76 -8.30 -20.32
C GLY A 455 35.01 -8.05 -19.46
N GLU A 456 36.19 -8.09 -20.08
CA GLU A 456 37.46 -7.87 -19.38
C GLU A 456 37.51 -6.45 -18.77
N GLY A 457 37.94 -6.35 -17.51
CA GLY A 457 37.99 -5.09 -16.77
C GLY A 457 36.63 -4.51 -16.33
N ALA A 458 35.52 -5.22 -16.56
CA ALA A 458 34.21 -4.83 -16.03
C ALA A 458 34.21 -4.83 -14.49
N PHE A 459 33.57 -3.83 -13.89
CA PHE A 459 33.47 -3.73 -12.43
C PHE A 459 32.34 -4.62 -11.90
N THR A 460 32.68 -5.56 -11.01
CA THR A 460 31.79 -6.61 -10.52
C THR A 460 31.63 -6.61 -9.01
N VAL A 461 30.52 -7.16 -8.53
CA VAL A 461 30.25 -7.47 -7.12
C VAL A 461 29.76 -8.92 -7.02
N ASP A 462 30.27 -9.68 -6.06
CA ASP A 462 29.87 -11.07 -5.83
C ASP A 462 28.82 -11.12 -4.70
N PHE A 463 27.70 -11.83 -4.90
CA PHE A 463 26.58 -11.91 -3.94
C PHE A 463 25.85 -13.26 -4.04
N HIS A 464 25.52 -13.87 -2.89
CA HIS A 464 24.91 -15.21 -2.78
C HIS A 464 25.59 -16.34 -3.61
N GLY A 465 26.85 -16.15 -4.01
CA GLY A 465 27.64 -17.08 -4.82
C GLY A 465 27.63 -16.79 -6.32
N ASP A 466 26.71 -15.94 -6.80
CA ASP A 466 26.72 -15.41 -8.16
C ASP A 466 27.66 -14.19 -8.27
N ARG A 467 28.16 -13.94 -9.48
CA ARG A 467 28.88 -12.71 -9.84
C ARG A 467 27.97 -11.78 -10.63
N PHE A 468 27.83 -10.55 -10.17
CA PHE A 468 27.05 -9.52 -10.85
C PHE A 468 27.97 -8.42 -11.40
N VAL A 469 27.61 -7.86 -12.55
CA VAL A 469 28.31 -6.77 -13.23
C VAL A 469 27.52 -5.48 -12.99
N ILE A 470 28.18 -4.39 -12.55
CA ILE A 470 27.49 -3.11 -12.31
C ILE A 470 26.82 -2.60 -13.58
N ALA A 471 25.54 -2.23 -13.48
CA ALA A 471 24.77 -1.55 -14.51
C ALA A 471 24.14 -0.31 -13.87
N ASP A 472 24.69 0.87 -14.18
CA ASP A 472 24.32 2.11 -13.49
C ASP A 472 23.38 3.00 -14.36
N PRO A 473 22.08 3.08 -14.02
CA PRO A 473 21.10 3.86 -14.79
C PRO A 473 21.16 5.37 -14.51
N THR A 474 22.07 5.79 -13.63
CA THR A 474 22.31 7.19 -13.23
C THR A 474 23.61 7.74 -13.82
N TYR A 475 24.60 6.89 -14.10
CA TYR A 475 25.86 7.26 -14.76
C TYR A 475 25.64 7.44 -16.27
N ILE A 476 25.35 8.66 -16.70
CA ILE A 476 24.86 8.94 -18.06
C ILE A 476 25.90 8.58 -19.13
N GLY A 477 25.51 7.73 -20.07
CA GLY A 477 26.36 7.23 -21.16
C GLY A 477 27.20 6.01 -20.80
N ALA A 478 27.09 5.48 -19.58
CA ALA A 478 27.78 4.27 -19.16
C ALA A 478 27.16 3.01 -19.75
N SER A 479 27.99 2.05 -20.14
CA SER A 479 27.59 0.67 -20.40
C SER A 479 27.56 -0.15 -19.11
N VAL A 480 27.00 -1.36 -19.18
CA VAL A 480 27.26 -2.40 -18.16
C VAL A 480 28.77 -2.62 -18.02
N GLY A 481 29.22 -2.88 -16.79
CA GLY A 481 30.63 -2.97 -16.39
C GLY A 481 31.28 -1.64 -16.02
N MET A 482 30.70 -0.48 -16.39
CA MET A 482 31.26 0.83 -16.07
C MET A 482 30.76 1.36 -14.72
N ALA A 483 31.52 1.12 -13.64
CA ALA A 483 31.30 1.82 -12.37
C ALA A 483 31.79 3.29 -12.44
N MET A 484 31.04 4.20 -11.79
CA MET A 484 31.43 5.60 -11.60
C MET A 484 32.81 5.70 -10.93
N PRO A 485 33.75 6.57 -11.39
CA PRO A 485 35.10 6.64 -10.84
C PRO A 485 35.18 6.92 -9.33
N SER A 486 34.21 7.68 -8.79
CA SER A 486 34.05 7.95 -7.34
C SER A 486 33.80 6.68 -6.52
N TYR A 487 33.00 5.75 -7.05
CA TYR A 487 32.54 4.56 -6.34
C TYR A 487 33.46 3.35 -6.49
N LYS A 488 34.38 3.32 -7.47
CA LYS A 488 35.34 2.22 -7.69
C LYS A 488 36.21 1.84 -6.47
N LYS A 489 36.37 2.75 -5.50
CA LYS A 489 37.15 2.52 -4.26
C LYS A 489 36.32 2.06 -3.05
N TYR A 490 34.99 2.07 -3.16
CA TYR A 490 34.08 1.66 -2.09
C TYR A 490 33.57 0.24 -2.34
N LYS A 491 33.23 -0.47 -1.26
CA LYS A 491 32.39 -1.66 -1.32
C LYS A 491 30.92 -1.25 -1.13
N PRO A 492 29.94 -2.01 -1.66
CA PRO A 492 28.54 -1.81 -1.30
C PRO A 492 28.34 -1.89 0.21
N THR A 493 27.48 -1.02 0.76
CA THR A 493 27.04 -1.05 2.16
C THR A 493 25.83 -1.96 2.37
N ARG A 494 25.05 -2.20 1.32
CA ARG A 494 23.97 -3.20 1.26
C ARG A 494 23.84 -3.73 -0.18
N MET A 495 23.62 -5.02 -0.31
CA MET A 495 23.01 -5.62 -1.51
C MET A 495 21.51 -5.78 -1.22
N VAL A 496 20.67 -5.45 -2.20
CA VAL A 496 19.21 -5.64 -2.15
C VAL A 496 18.89 -6.79 -3.10
N GLU A 497 18.40 -7.89 -2.54
CA GLU A 497 17.89 -9.02 -3.31
C GLU A 497 16.52 -8.65 -3.92
N ILE A 498 16.25 -9.15 -5.12
CA ILE A 498 15.04 -8.88 -5.91
C ILE A 498 14.46 -10.25 -6.28
N GLN A 499 13.17 -10.45 -6.03
CA GLN A 499 12.53 -11.79 -6.06
C GLN A 499 12.09 -12.24 -7.47
#